data_AF-A0A847H598-F1
#
_entry.id   AF-A0A847H598-F1
#
_cell.length_a   1.000
_cell.length_b   1.000
_cell.length_c   1.000
_cell.angle_alpha   90.00
_cell.angle_beta   90.00
_cell.angle_gamma   90.00
#
_symmetry.space_group_name_H-M   'P 1'
#
loop_
_entity.id
_entity.type
_entity.pdbx_description
1 polymer ?
#
loop_
_entity_poly.entity_id
_entity_poly.type
_entity_poly.pdbx_seq_one_letter_code
_entity_poly.pdbx_strand_id
1 'polypeptide(L)' 'MKMMKCKDVMSHKIKACYPHSTVKEAVSVMKEMNCGVVPVVDENYMVKGIVT' A
#
# COMPACT_ATOMS: atom_id res chain seq x y z
N MET A 1 -26.83 8.05 15.23
CA MET A 1 -25.49 8.25 14.62
C MET A 1 -25.04 6.93 14.01
N LYS A 2 -24.55 6.94 12.76
CA LYS A 2 -23.99 5.74 12.11
C LYS A 2 -22.53 5.58 12.55
N MET A 3 -22.15 4.39 12.99
CA MET A 3 -20.76 4.09 13.38
C MET A 3 -19.86 4.13 12.13
N MET A 4 -18.80 4.93 12.17
CA MET A 4 -17.81 5.02 11.09
C MET A 4 -16.87 3.80 11.17
N LYS A 5 -16.59 3.17 10.03
CA LYS A 5 -15.69 2.03 9.90
C LYS A 5 -14.40 2.47 9.22
N CYS A 6 -13.30 1.73 9.39
CA CYS A 6 -12.03 2.04 8.71
C CYS A 6 -12.18 2.17 7.19
N LYS A 7 -13.01 1.31 6.60
CA LYS A 7 -13.30 1.36 5.15
C LYS A 7 -13.99 2.64 4.67
N ASP A 8 -14.57 3.41 5.58
CA ASP A 8 -15.25 4.66 5.26
C ASP A 8 -14.27 5.84 5.17
N VAL A 9 -13.02 5.68 5.63
CA VAL A 9 -11.98 6.73 5.65
C VAL A 9 -10.66 6.33 5.00
N MET A 10 -10.45 5.04 4.72
CA MET A 10 -9.20 4.55 4.13
C MET A 10 -9.01 5.00 2.68
N SER A 11 -7.76 5.12 2.24
CA SER A 11 -7.44 5.35 0.83
C SER A 11 -7.87 4.14 -0.02
N HIS A 12 -8.63 4.39 -1.09
CA HIS A 12 -9.12 3.31 -1.98
C HIS A 12 -8.24 3.08 -3.21
N LYS A 13 -7.55 4.11 -3.69
CA LYS A 13 -6.65 4.02 -4.85
C LYS A 13 -5.23 3.88 -4.32
N ILE A 14 -4.82 2.65 -4.03
CA ILE A 14 -3.48 2.34 -3.53
C ILE A 14 -2.65 1.64 -4.60
N LYS A 15 -1.33 1.81 -4.52
CA LYS A 15 -0.35 0.97 -5.20
C LYS A 15 0.36 0.11 -4.15
N ALA A 16 0.81 -1.06 -4.58
CA ALA A 16 1.57 -2.00 -3.76
C ALA A 16 2.87 -2.36 -4.48
N CYS A 17 3.85 -2.87 -3.75
CA CYS A 17 5.00 -3.55 -4.32
C CYS A 17 4.94 -5.05 -4.04
N TYR A 18 5.83 -5.83 -4.64
CA TYR A 18 5.91 -7.27 -4.46
C TYR A 18 7.08 -7.64 -3.54
N PRO A 19 7.11 -8.84 -2.93
CA PRO A 19 8.21 -9.27 -2.06
C PRO A 19 9.59 -9.23 -2.71
N HIS A 20 9.64 -9.34 -4.04
CA HIS A 20 10.87 -9.29 -4.84
C HIS A 20 11.13 -7.91 -5.47
N SER A 21 10.27 -6.91 -5.22
CA SER A 21 10.52 -5.53 -5.65
C SER A 21 11.75 -4.97 -4.97
N THR A 22 12.53 -4.20 -5.72
CA THR A 22 13.68 -3.48 -5.21
C THR A 22 13.24 -2.31 -4.34
N VAL A 23 14.13 -1.86 -3.44
CA VAL A 23 13.90 -0.65 -2.63
C VAL A 23 13.61 0.57 -3.52
N LYS A 24 14.27 0.68 -4.67
CA LYS A 24 14.05 1.78 -5.62
C LYS A 24 12.62 1.80 -6.16
N GLU A 25 12.05 0.64 -6.47
CA GLU A 25 10.67 0.53 -6.94
C GLU A 25 9.67 0.92 -5.84
N ALA A 26 9.90 0.48 -4.60
CA ALA A 26 9.08 0.89 -3.46
C ALA A 26 9.11 2.42 -3.25
N VAL A 27 10.30 3.04 -3.34
CA VAL A 27 10.45 4.51 -3.25
C VAL A 27 9.77 5.24 -4.40
N SER A 28 9.82 4.70 -5.62
CA SER A 28 9.08 5.27 -6.75
C SER A 28 7.57 5.26 -6.48
N VAL A 29 7.03 4.16 -5.93
CA VAL A 29 5.62 4.08 -5.54
C VAL A 29 5.28 5.12 -4.46
N MET A 30 6.10 5.24 -3.41
CA MET A 30 5.95 6.26 -2.36
C MET A 30 5.87 7.68 -2.96
N LYS A 31 6.79 7.99 -3.87
CA LYS A 31 6.87 9.30 -4.53
C LYS A 31 5.65 9.56 -5.43
N GLU A 32 5.25 8.59 -6.24
CA GLU A 32 4.10 8.71 -7.14
C GLU A 32 2.78 8.89 -6.39
N MET A 33 2.61 8.18 -5.27
CA MET A 33 1.41 8.23 -4.45
C MET A 33 1.46 9.34 -3.38
N ASN A 34 2.60 10.04 -3.26
CA ASN A 34 2.88 11.00 -2.19
C ASN A 34 2.58 10.42 -0.79
N CYS A 35 3.10 9.22 -0.52
CA CYS A 35 2.90 8.50 0.73
C CYS A 35 4.22 7.99 1.32
N GLY A 36 4.27 7.81 2.64
CA GLY A 36 5.43 7.26 3.36
C GLY A 36 5.29 5.78 3.71
N VAL A 37 4.34 5.06 3.11
CA VAL A 37 4.12 3.64 3.36
C VAL A 37 3.60 2.97 2.09
N VAL A 38 4.09 1.76 1.82
CA VAL A 38 3.67 0.94 0.68
C VAL A 38 3.38 -0.48 1.17
N PRO A 39 2.19 -1.03 0.89
CA PRO A 39 1.90 -2.43 1.17
C PRO A 39 2.69 -3.35 0.22
N VAL A 40 3.13 -4.49 0.75
CA VAL A 40 3.77 -5.57 -0.01
C VAL A 40 2.75 -6.68 -0.22
N VAL A 41 2.46 -7.06 -1.47
CA VAL A 41 1.46 -8.08 -1.82
C VAL A 41 2.04 -9.18 -2.71
N ASP A 42 1.48 -10.40 -2.68
CA ASP A 42 1.81 -11.45 -3.66
C ASP A 42 1.03 -11.31 -4.98
N GLU A 43 1.20 -12.28 -5.88
CA GLU A 43 0.55 -12.33 -7.19
C GLU A 43 -0.98 -12.40 -7.09
N ASN A 44 -1.51 -12.89 -5.96
CA ASN A 44 -2.94 -12.95 -5.67
C ASN A 44 -3.44 -11.71 -4.92
N TYR A 45 -2.63 -10.64 -4.85
CA TYR A 45 -2.90 -9.42 -4.09
C TYR A 45 -3.09 -9.64 -2.58
N MET A 46 -2.57 -10.74 -2.05
CA MET A 46 -2.60 -11.00 -0.61
C MET A 46 -1.46 -10.27 0.08
N VAL A 47 -1.78 -9.48 1.11
CA VAL A 47 -0.79 -8.71 1.88
C VAL A 47 0.20 -9.65 2.56
N LYS A 48 1.50 -9.38 2.34
CA LYS A 48 2.63 -10.05 2.99
C LYS A 48 3.35 -9.15 4.00
N GLY A 49 3.20 -7.83 3.89
CA GLY A 49 3.80 -6.88 4.80
C GLY A 49 3.61 -5.43 4.37
N ILE A 50 4.38 -4.54 4.99
CA ILE A 50 4.46 -3.12 4.68
C ILE A 50 5.93 -2.67 4.66
N VAL A 51 6.23 -1.63 3.87
CA VAL A 51 7.51 -0.92 3.86
C VAL A 51 7.24 0.56 4.12
N THR A 52 8.06 1.19 4.97
CA THR A 52 7.95 2.60 5.39
C THR A 52 9.29 3.30 5.26
#